data_AF-A0A7Y0X8Z4-F1
#
_entry.id   AF-A0A7Y0X8Z4-F1
#
_cell.length_a   1.000
_cell.length_b   1.000
_cell.length_c   1.000
_cell.angle_alpha   90.00
_cell.angle_beta   90.00
_cell.angle_gamma   90.00
#
_symmetry.space_group_name_H-M   'P 1'
#
loop_
_entity.id
_entity.type
_entity.pdbx_description
1 polymer ?
#
loop_
_entity_poly.entity_id
_entity_poly.type
_entity_poly.pdbx_seq_one_letter_code
_entity_poly.pdbx_strand_id
1 'polypeptide(L)'
;RGSVGAKNQLTEQEIAYADRVIIAADIEVPLDRFNGKKMYRTKTGPALKKTAEEMDKAFEQATIYQHSGSANSASAADEKKGAYNPLMTGVSHMLPVVVAGGLIIALS
;
A
#
# COMPACT_ATOMS: atom_id res chain seq x y z
N ARG A 1 -10.68 16.19 -4.29
CA ARG A 1 -11.61 16.47 -3.17
C ARG A 1 -11.58 17.96 -2.89
N GLY A 2 -12.72 18.61 -2.67
CA GLY A 2 -12.82 20.05 -2.34
C GLY A 2 -13.91 20.29 -1.30
N SER A 3 -14.36 21.54 -1.16
CA SER A 3 -15.45 21.94 -0.24
C SER A 3 -16.75 21.14 -0.47
N VAL A 4 -17.08 20.85 -1.73
CA VAL A 4 -18.23 20.01 -2.14
C VAL A 4 -17.93 18.50 -2.14
N GLY A 5 -16.93 18.05 -1.38
CA GLY A 5 -16.57 16.63 -1.23
C GLY A 5 -15.71 16.06 -2.36
N ALA A 6 -15.88 14.77 -2.66
CA ALA A 6 -15.13 14.05 -3.67
C ALA A 6 -16.00 13.72 -4.89
N LYS A 7 -15.73 14.40 -6.01
CA LYS A 7 -16.23 14.05 -7.35
C LYS A 7 -15.29 13.03 -8.00
N ASN A 8 -15.80 12.25 -8.95
CA ASN A 8 -15.07 11.22 -9.71
C ASN A 8 -14.29 10.28 -8.77
N GLN A 9 -15.02 9.61 -7.87
CA GLN A 9 -14.42 8.69 -6.92
C GLN A 9 -14.03 7.40 -7.64
N LEU A 10 -12.74 7.05 -7.56
CA LEU A 10 -12.23 5.79 -8.10
C LEU A 10 -12.94 4.60 -7.43
N THR A 11 -13.44 3.70 -8.27
CA THR A 11 -13.95 2.39 -7.90
C THR A 11 -12.81 1.47 -7.45
N GLU A 12 -13.15 0.40 -6.72
CA GLU A 12 -12.18 -0.61 -6.29
C GLU A 12 -11.56 -1.35 -7.48
N GLN A 13 -12.31 -1.50 -8.58
CA GLN A 13 -11.84 -2.11 -9.83
C GLN A 13 -10.77 -1.23 -10.52
N GLU A 14 -11.02 0.07 -10.68
CA GLU A 14 -10.01 1.00 -11.23
C GLU A 14 -8.74 1.03 -10.38
N ILE A 15 -8.87 0.96 -9.05
CA ILE A 15 -7.73 0.88 -8.13
C ILE A 15 -7.00 -0.47 -8.30
N ALA A 16 -7.73 -1.58 -8.42
CA ALA A 16 -7.17 -2.91 -8.62
C ALA A 16 -6.40 -3.02 -9.95
N TYR A 17 -6.87 -2.41 -11.03
CA TYR A 17 -6.17 -2.38 -12.33
C TYR A 17 -5.05 -1.34 -12.42
N ALA A 18 -5.04 -0.28 -11.60
CA ALA A 18 -4.00 0.75 -11.65
C ALA A 18 -2.61 0.22 -11.24
N ASP A 19 -1.61 0.36 -12.12
CA ASP A 19 -0.19 0.06 -11.83
C ASP A 19 0.41 0.95 -10.73
N ARG A 20 -0.04 2.22 -10.71
CA ARG A 20 0.49 3.30 -9.87
C ARG A 20 -0.62 4.24 -9.44
N VAL A 21 -0.47 4.85 -8.27
CA VAL A 21 -1.39 5.84 -7.69
C VAL A 21 -0.64 7.14 -7.43
N ILE A 22 -1.09 8.25 -8.02
CA ILE A 22 -0.50 9.58 -7.78
C ILE A 22 -1.44 10.38 -6.89
N ILE A 23 -0.96 10.77 -5.71
CA ILE A 23 -1.69 11.59 -4.74
C ILE A 23 -1.09 13.00 -4.73
N ALA A 24 -1.70 13.91 -5.50
CA ALA A 24 -1.41 15.34 -5.44
C ALA A 24 -2.39 16.03 -4.47
N ALA A 25 -1.97 16.28 -3.23
CA ALA A 25 -2.82 16.85 -2.18
C ALA A 25 -2.04 17.67 -1.14
N ASP A 26 -2.56 18.85 -0.79
CA ASP A 26 -2.05 19.70 0.30
C ASP A 26 -2.85 19.52 1.62
N ILE A 27 -3.76 18.54 1.66
CA ILE A 27 -4.60 18.19 2.80
C ILE A 27 -4.61 16.67 3.00
N GLU A 28 -5.02 16.22 4.18
CA GLU A 28 -5.22 14.81 4.46
C GLU A 28 -6.38 14.21 3.64
N VAL A 29 -6.13 13.00 3.14
CA VAL A 29 -7.05 12.19 2.34
C VAL A 29 -6.98 10.75 2.82
N PRO A 30 -8.10 10.00 2.85
CA PRO A 30 -8.08 8.58 3.14
C PRO A 30 -7.31 7.85 2.02
N LEU A 31 -6.31 7.06 2.41
CA LEU A 31 -5.40 6.34 1.50
C LEU A 31 -5.49 4.81 1.65
N ASP A 32 -6.34 4.36 2.56
CA ASP A 32 -6.51 2.99 3.06
C ASP A 32 -6.83 2.03 1.91
N ARG A 33 -7.66 2.50 0.96
CA ARG A 33 -8.07 1.77 -0.26
C ARG A 33 -6.93 1.57 -1.28
N PHE A 34 -5.77 2.20 -1.09
CA PHE A 34 -4.59 2.06 -1.97
C PHE A 34 -3.47 1.22 -1.34
N ASN A 35 -3.77 0.46 -0.27
CA ASN A 35 -2.79 -0.44 0.35
C ASN A 35 -2.25 -1.45 -0.68
N GLY A 36 -0.95 -1.73 -0.63
CA GLY A 36 -0.25 -2.60 -1.60
C GLY A 36 0.04 -1.97 -2.97
N LYS A 37 -0.48 -0.77 -3.29
CA LYS A 37 -0.24 -0.11 -4.59
C LYS A 37 1.03 0.74 -4.58
N LYS A 38 1.70 0.85 -5.73
CA LYS A 38 2.82 1.77 -5.93
C LYS A 38 2.30 3.21 -5.89
N MET A 39 2.65 3.98 -4.87
CA MET A 39 2.15 5.33 -4.65
C MET A 39 3.26 6.37 -4.76
N TYR A 40 2.95 7.48 -5.44
CA TYR A 40 3.71 8.72 -5.36
C TYR A 40 2.85 9.80 -4.68
N ARG A 41 3.45 10.60 -3.78
CA ARG A 41 2.75 11.65 -3.04
C ARG A 41 3.44 13.00 -3.28
N THR A 42 2.67 13.99 -3.69
CA THR A 42 3.14 15.37 -3.93
C THR A 42 2.06 16.40 -3.56
N LYS A 43 2.38 17.68 -3.68
CA LYS A 43 1.47 18.82 -3.45
C LYS A 43 0.72 19.19 -4.74
N THR A 44 -0.42 19.87 -4.62
CA THR A 44 -1.20 20.29 -5.81
C THR A 44 -0.45 21.34 -6.65
N GLY A 45 0.28 22.26 -6.00
CA GLY A 45 1.07 23.29 -6.69
C GLY A 45 2.07 22.74 -7.71
N PRO A 46 2.99 21.83 -7.31
CA PRO A 46 3.88 21.12 -8.24
C PRO A 46 3.11 20.34 -9.31
N ALA A 47 2.12 19.53 -8.94
CA ALA A 47 1.37 18.70 -9.89
C ALA A 47 0.66 19.51 -11.00
N LEU A 48 0.23 20.74 -10.70
CA LEU A 48 -0.41 21.65 -11.65
C LEU A 48 0.58 22.51 -12.47
N LYS A 49 1.76 22.83 -11.92
CA LYS A 49 2.74 23.73 -12.58
C LYS A 49 3.89 23.00 -13.29
N LYS A 50 4.15 21.74 -12.91
CA LYS A 50 5.29 20.92 -13.31
C LYS A 50 4.85 19.48 -13.61
N THR A 51 3.67 19.31 -14.22
CA THR A 51 2.98 18.01 -14.35
C THR A 51 3.84 16.92 -14.98
N ALA A 52 4.67 17.24 -15.98
CA ALA A 52 5.62 16.29 -16.57
C ALA A 52 6.67 15.82 -15.54
N GLU A 53 7.39 16.74 -14.89
CA GLU A 53 8.40 16.40 -13.88
C GLU A 53 7.83 15.59 -12.71
N GLU A 54 6.60 15.88 -12.27
CA GLU A 54 5.94 15.13 -11.19
C GLU A 54 5.45 13.76 -11.66
N MET A 55 5.13 13.59 -12.95
CA MET A 55 4.79 12.31 -13.55
C MET A 55 6.04 11.43 -13.70
N ASP A 56 7.16 11.97 -14.17
CA ASP A 56 8.44 11.26 -14.27
C ASP A 56 8.92 10.79 -12.88
N LYS A 57 8.85 11.66 -11.86
CA LYS A 57 9.10 11.28 -10.46
C LYS A 57 8.13 10.19 -9.98
N ALA A 58 6.89 10.16 -10.42
CA ALA A 58 5.97 9.06 -10.10
C ALA A 58 6.34 7.74 -10.82
N PHE A 59 7.06 7.79 -11.95
CA PHE A 59 7.60 6.59 -12.60
C PHE A 59 8.86 6.05 -11.91
N GLU A 60 9.72 6.93 -11.37
CA GLU A 60 10.95 6.52 -10.66
C GLU A 60 10.75 6.23 -9.16
N GLN A 61 10.00 7.08 -8.44
CA GLN A 61 10.01 7.18 -6.98
C GLN A 61 8.77 6.58 -6.30
N ALA A 62 7.81 6.03 -7.05
CA ALA A 62 6.61 5.44 -6.46
C ALA A 62 6.91 4.11 -5.73
N THR A 63 6.78 4.12 -4.41
CA THR A 63 7.02 2.96 -3.53
C THR A 63 5.71 2.26 -3.17
N ILE A 64 5.77 1.00 -2.72
CA ILE A 64 4.57 0.26 -2.29
C ILE A 64 4.02 0.92 -1.02
N TYR A 65 2.81 1.46 -1.08
CA TYR A 65 2.14 2.03 0.08
C TYR A 65 1.63 0.92 1.00
N GLN A 66 2.06 0.97 2.25
CA GLN A 66 1.57 0.12 3.34
C GLN A 66 0.72 0.99 4.27
N HIS A 67 -0.55 0.65 4.44
CA HIS A 67 -1.40 1.31 5.43
C HIS A 67 -1.34 0.56 6.77
N SER A 68 -1.06 1.29 7.86
CA SER A 68 -0.75 0.71 9.18
C SER A 68 -1.96 0.35 10.06
N GLY A 69 -3.19 0.58 9.59
CA GLY A 69 -4.43 0.18 10.27
C GLY A 69 -4.72 -1.32 10.15
N SER A 70 -5.47 -1.85 11.12
CA SER A 70 -5.68 -3.29 11.35
C SER A 70 -6.17 -4.10 10.15
N ALA A 71 -5.66 -5.33 10.04
CA ALA A 71 -5.83 -6.20 8.87
C ALA A 71 -7.16 -6.97 8.81
N ASN A 72 -7.57 -7.33 7.59
CA ASN A 72 -8.20 -8.63 7.33
C ASN A 72 -7.88 -9.18 5.92
N SER A 73 -7.53 -10.46 5.90
CA SER A 73 -7.40 -11.46 4.84
C SER A 73 -7.95 -11.18 3.42
N ALA A 74 -7.11 -11.41 2.39
CA ALA A 74 -7.42 -12.25 1.21
C ALA A 74 -6.15 -12.51 0.37
N SER A 75 -5.97 -13.74 -0.15
CA SER A 75 -4.80 -14.13 -0.97
C SER A 75 -5.19 -14.51 -2.40
N ALA A 76 -4.57 -13.86 -3.39
CA ALA A 76 -4.35 -14.32 -4.77
C ALA A 76 -3.15 -13.51 -5.33
N ALA A 77 -2.02 -14.06 -5.74
CA ALA A 77 -1.75 -15.07 -6.78
C ALA A 77 -2.01 -14.54 -8.21
N ASP A 78 -1.00 -14.31 -9.06
CA ASP A 78 0.46 -14.27 -8.81
C ASP A 78 1.14 -13.16 -9.67
N GLU A 79 2.17 -13.27 -10.55
CA GLU A 79 2.99 -14.37 -11.05
C GLU A 79 4.39 -13.89 -11.54
N LYS A 80 5.32 -14.84 -11.74
CA LYS A 80 6.59 -14.75 -12.50
C LYS A 80 7.66 -13.71 -12.07
N LYS A 81 8.44 -14.04 -11.04
CA LYS A 81 9.91 -14.30 -11.18
C LYS A 81 10.58 -14.75 -9.87
N GLY A 82 11.49 -15.73 -9.95
CA GLY A 82 12.49 -16.03 -8.91
C GLY A 82 12.09 -17.13 -7.92
N ALA A 83 12.46 -18.38 -8.22
CA ALA A 83 12.13 -19.55 -7.40
C ALA A 83 13.04 -19.73 -6.15
N TYR A 84 13.06 -18.74 -5.25
CA TYR A 84 13.96 -18.73 -4.08
C TYR A 84 13.30 -18.45 -2.71
N ASN A 85 11.98 -18.17 -2.65
CA ASN A 85 11.31 -17.79 -1.40
C ASN A 85 10.49 -18.85 -0.61
N PRO A 86 10.30 -20.13 -1.01
CA PRO A 86 9.47 -21.06 -0.23
C PRO A 86 10.13 -21.57 1.07
N LEU A 87 11.40 -21.24 1.32
CA LEU A 87 12.15 -21.70 2.49
C LEU A 87 12.16 -20.71 3.68
N MET A 88 11.82 -19.44 3.46
CA MET A 88 11.89 -18.40 4.51
C MET A 88 10.59 -18.22 5.30
N THR A 89 9.45 -18.71 4.80
CA THR A 89 8.14 -18.62 5.47
C THR A 89 8.01 -19.56 6.67
N GLY A 90 8.76 -20.68 6.70
CA GLY A 90 8.68 -21.70 7.74
C GLY A 90 9.00 -21.19 9.15
N VAL A 91 10.03 -20.36 9.30
CA VAL A 91 10.39 -19.74 10.60
C VAL A 91 9.40 -18.63 10.98
N SER A 92 8.88 -17.89 9.99
CA SER A 92 7.93 -16.80 10.23
C SER A 92 6.59 -17.31 10.82
N HIS A 93 6.12 -18.49 10.39
CA HIS A 93 4.97 -19.14 11.03
C HIS A 93 5.27 -19.77 12.39
N MET A 94 6.54 -20.00 12.74
CA MET A 94 6.93 -20.54 14.05
C MET A 94 6.95 -19.44 15.14
N LEU A 95 7.27 -18.20 14.75
CA LEU A 95 7.34 -17.04 15.65
C LEU A 95 6.06 -16.80 16.47
N PRO A 96 4.84 -16.72 15.87
CA PRO A 96 3.59 -16.55 16.62
C PRO A 96 3.33 -17.68 17.63
N VAL A 97 3.67 -18.92 17.27
CA VAL A 97 3.42 -20.10 18.11
C VAL A 97 4.37 -20.12 19.31
N VAL A 98 5.64 -19.79 19.11
CA VAL A 98 6.65 -19.70 20.20
C VAL A 98 6.34 -18.53 21.14
N VAL A 99 5.94 -17.36 20.60
CA VAL A 99 5.56 -16.20 21.41
C VAL A 99 4.30 -16.47 22.23
N ALA A 100 3.28 -17.13 21.65
CA ALA A 100 2.08 -17.54 22.39
C ALA A 100 2.40 -18.55 23.51
N GLY A 101 3.25 -19.57 23.23
CA GLY A 101 3.69 -20.55 24.22
C GLY A 101 4.46 -19.92 25.38
N GLY A 102 5.38 -19.00 25.10
CA GLY A 102 6.12 -18.27 26.13
C GLY A 102 5.24 -17.39 27.02
N LEU A 103 4.21 -16.75 26.46
CA LEU A 103 3.27 -15.92 27.23
C LEU A 103 2.43 -16.76 28.20
N ILE A 104 2.00 -17.96 27.79
CA ILE A 104 1.22 -18.88 28.64
C ILE A 104 2.05 -19.37 29.83
N ILE A 105 3.34 -19.66 29.64
CA ILE A 105 4.25 -20.08 30.71
C ILE A 105 4.54 -18.93 31.70
N ALA A 106 4.53 -17.68 31.23
CA ALA A 106 4.73 -16.49 32.06
C ALA A 106 3.49 -16.05 32.87
N LEU A 107 2.37 -16.76 32.75
CA LEU A 107 1.08 -16.49 33.42
C LEU A 107 0.61 -17.64 34.32
N SER A 108 1.51 -18.58 34.66
CA SER A 108 1.27 -19.73 35.53
C SER A 108 2.17 -19.74 36.77
#